data_AF-A0A1V5DPV3-F1
#
_entry.id   AF-A0A1V5DPV3-F1
#
_cell.length_a   1.000
_cell.length_b   1.000
_cell.length_c   1.000
_cell.angle_alpha   90.00
_cell.angle_beta   90.00
_cell.angle_gamma   90.00
#
_symmetry.space_group_name_H-M   'P 1'
#
loop_
_entity.id
_entity.type
_entity.pdbx_description
1 polymer ?
#
loop_
_entity_poly.entity_id
_entity_poly.type
_entity_poly.pdbx_seq_one_letter_code
_entity_poly.pdbx_strand_id
1 'polypeptide(L)'
;MNDAYNPEALIHDPANFARAGLEKRLRKHNFASSNLPRVEMFLWDLELFLHLQEIFKERIVLKGGAAVQLYLPVNIQRTSTDIDMICAVSDDELSHALAAIEKKFEGRDGLLKFQRHIPIRPRTNLPSLRTFFIDAPSVCTDRELHMRNGGVQRQQLKVEFFMTEEPVEANRVRPQEVFALERGEQTYHVLPINPLLGDKLATLAPNTVGIPLGRSKEYFKQVYDVDALFRSQWSRIDIDEMKKHFLSNARSESKLRQIDFDHEEIIEDIRKQMQLLASVDIKDTGNLIKSINDFQSLYLRENARKNKFDWAIAGARISFLIDCIHGSENNKLLGLLDKTDTLLRFDFVQGAEKTSYQRQFNSEFLKEFNQYSKSLEPILKSKHPQRTFWAVVSPSRLEEIASWTRNQIRFQDLIDAIGSCNPGRVAGILNLIKHNNELEPFMELRGSELVKEVKAKESQEQDKIRKQNYVTIIGYFHAAITGAEIGVDINGFRSLPSSSDTAHATKEGDKSNQSIAEKPTPWDKFK
;
A
#
# COMPACT_ATOMS: atom_id res chain seq x y z
N MET A 1 3.36 -39.07 -0.23
CA MET A 1 2.70 -38.36 -1.34
C MET A 1 2.88 -39.03 -2.69
N ASN A 2 3.89 -39.91 -2.88
CA ASN A 2 4.39 -40.30 -4.21
C ASN A 2 3.46 -41.11 -5.14
N ASP A 3 2.20 -41.38 -4.80
CA ASP A 3 1.27 -42.12 -5.67
C ASP A 3 -0.14 -41.50 -5.78
N ALA A 4 -0.37 -40.30 -5.22
CA ALA A 4 -1.72 -39.70 -5.18
C ALA A 4 -2.12 -39.00 -6.49
N TYR A 5 -1.14 -38.49 -7.23
CA TYR A 5 -1.26 -37.79 -8.50
C TYR A 5 0.10 -37.79 -9.21
N ASN A 6 0.15 -37.41 -10.48
CA ASN A 6 1.38 -37.24 -11.26
C ASN A 6 2.10 -35.93 -10.85
N PRO A 7 3.24 -35.98 -10.14
CA PRO A 7 3.95 -34.77 -9.70
C PRO A 7 4.62 -34.02 -10.85
N GLU A 8 4.94 -34.68 -11.97
CA GLU A 8 5.48 -34.05 -13.19
C GLU A 8 4.45 -33.17 -13.90
N ALA A 9 3.17 -33.26 -13.49
CA ALA A 9 2.14 -32.37 -13.99
C ALA A 9 2.30 -30.93 -13.47
N LEU A 10 2.95 -30.76 -12.30
CA LEU A 10 3.10 -29.46 -11.65
C LEU A 10 3.93 -28.50 -12.52
N ILE A 11 3.48 -27.25 -12.60
CA ILE A 11 4.18 -26.13 -13.23
C ILE A 11 5.22 -25.56 -12.26
N HIS A 12 4.90 -25.44 -10.96
CA HIS A 12 5.89 -25.08 -9.96
C HIS A 12 6.69 -26.30 -9.48
N ASP A 13 7.92 -26.06 -9.02
CA ASP A 13 8.78 -27.11 -8.44
C ASP A 13 8.02 -27.93 -7.36
N PRO A 14 7.94 -29.27 -7.49
CA PRO A 14 7.32 -30.15 -6.49
C PRO A 14 7.84 -29.95 -5.05
N ALA A 15 9.09 -29.50 -4.87
CA ALA A 15 9.63 -29.15 -3.55
C ALA A 15 8.86 -28.01 -2.87
N ASN A 16 8.16 -27.17 -3.63
CA ASN A 16 7.27 -26.16 -3.07
C ASN A 16 6.05 -26.77 -2.39
N PHE A 17 5.55 -27.92 -2.85
CA PHE A 17 4.39 -28.58 -2.24
C PHE A 17 4.79 -29.50 -1.08
N ALA A 18 6.08 -29.76 -0.89
CA ALA A 18 6.57 -30.54 0.24
C ALA A 18 6.45 -29.77 1.56
N ARG A 19 6.14 -30.50 2.64
CA ARG A 19 5.96 -29.94 3.99
C ARG A 19 7.16 -29.10 4.44
N ALA A 20 8.37 -29.60 4.22
CA ALA A 20 9.59 -28.90 4.58
C ALA A 20 9.74 -27.55 3.87
N GLY A 21 9.34 -27.46 2.59
CA GLY A 21 9.35 -26.23 1.80
C GLY A 21 8.34 -25.21 2.34
N LEU A 22 7.10 -25.66 2.61
CA LEU A 22 6.07 -24.81 3.22
C LEU A 22 6.49 -24.30 4.60
N GLU A 23 6.96 -25.17 5.49
CA GLU A 23 7.41 -24.77 6.84
C GLU A 23 8.60 -23.80 6.80
N LYS A 24 9.54 -23.98 5.86
CA LYS A 24 10.65 -23.04 5.62
C LYS A 24 10.10 -21.65 5.28
N ARG A 25 9.09 -21.56 4.40
CA ARG A 25 8.47 -20.29 4.01
C ARG A 25 7.67 -19.64 5.13
N LEU A 26 6.92 -20.43 5.91
CA LEU A 26 6.22 -19.93 7.10
C LEU A 26 7.21 -19.25 8.06
N ARG A 27 8.34 -19.91 8.36
CA ARG A 27 9.41 -19.34 9.20
C ARG A 27 10.03 -18.09 8.56
N LYS A 28 10.39 -18.15 7.29
CA LYS A 28 10.99 -17.01 6.55
C LYS A 28 10.11 -15.76 6.59
N HIS A 29 8.80 -15.93 6.50
CA HIS A 29 7.83 -14.84 6.41
C HIS A 29 7.08 -14.57 7.72
N ASN A 30 7.51 -15.14 8.85
CA ASN A 30 6.92 -14.94 10.18
C ASN A 30 5.40 -15.24 10.25
N PHE A 31 4.96 -16.27 9.53
CA PHE A 31 3.62 -16.81 9.71
C PHE A 31 3.58 -17.78 10.89
N ALA A 32 2.46 -17.83 11.61
CA ALA A 32 2.26 -18.85 12.62
C ALA A 32 2.13 -20.22 11.95
N SER A 33 2.52 -21.29 12.66
CA SER A 33 2.36 -22.66 12.16
C SER A 33 0.91 -23.01 11.80
N SER A 34 -0.06 -22.40 12.49
CA SER A 34 -1.50 -22.52 12.18
C SER A 34 -1.91 -21.94 10.83
N ASN A 35 -1.04 -21.20 10.13
CA ASN A 35 -1.28 -20.70 8.79
C ASN A 35 -0.89 -21.71 7.69
N LEU A 36 -0.23 -22.84 8.02
CA LEU A 36 0.23 -23.83 7.05
C LEU A 36 -0.86 -24.24 6.04
N PRO A 37 -2.11 -24.57 6.47
CA PRO A 37 -3.16 -24.95 5.53
C PRO A 37 -3.47 -23.86 4.49
N ARG A 38 -3.57 -22.59 4.93
CA ARG A 38 -3.88 -21.46 4.04
C ARG A 38 -2.75 -21.13 3.07
N VAL A 39 -1.50 -21.31 3.51
CA VAL A 39 -0.34 -21.11 2.63
C VAL A 39 -0.29 -22.18 1.55
N GLU A 40 -0.58 -23.44 1.92
CA GLU A 40 -0.70 -24.54 0.97
C GLU A 40 -1.88 -24.35 0.00
N MET A 41 -3.05 -23.93 0.49
CA MET A 41 -4.19 -23.62 -0.39
C MET A 41 -3.85 -22.54 -1.42
N PHE A 42 -3.21 -21.44 -0.97
CA PHE A 42 -2.84 -20.36 -1.88
C PHE A 42 -1.81 -20.81 -2.93
N LEU A 43 -0.90 -21.72 -2.57
CA LEU A 43 0.03 -22.33 -3.53
C LEU A 43 -0.73 -23.12 -4.60
N TRP A 44 -1.69 -23.95 -4.20
CA TRP A 44 -2.53 -24.70 -5.14
C TRP A 44 -3.42 -23.80 -6.01
N ASP A 45 -3.94 -22.69 -5.47
CA ASP A 45 -4.71 -21.71 -6.25
C ASP A 45 -3.85 -21.19 -7.42
N LEU A 46 -2.61 -20.81 -7.15
CA LEU A 46 -1.68 -20.30 -8.17
C LEU A 46 -1.27 -21.39 -9.17
N GLU A 47 -1.11 -22.63 -8.72
CA GLU A 47 -0.84 -23.79 -9.59
C GLU A 47 -1.97 -24.04 -10.58
N LEU A 48 -3.21 -24.14 -10.08
CA LEU A 48 -4.38 -24.37 -10.91
C LEU A 48 -4.61 -23.23 -11.90
N PHE A 49 -4.36 -21.98 -11.48
CA PHE A 49 -4.43 -20.84 -12.36
C PHE A 49 -3.48 -20.96 -13.55
N LEU A 50 -2.22 -21.33 -13.32
CA LEU A 50 -1.23 -21.41 -14.39
C LEU A 50 -1.58 -22.48 -15.41
N HIS A 51 -2.15 -23.61 -15.00
CA HIS A 51 -2.69 -24.60 -15.93
C HIS A 51 -3.81 -24.05 -16.80
N LEU A 52 -4.75 -23.33 -16.20
CA LEU A 52 -5.85 -22.70 -16.94
C LEU A 52 -5.30 -21.61 -17.88
N GLN A 53 -4.30 -20.84 -17.44
CA GLN A 53 -3.61 -19.85 -18.25
C GLN A 53 -2.83 -20.48 -19.42
N GLU A 54 -2.20 -21.65 -19.22
CA GLU A 54 -1.54 -22.39 -20.30
C GLU A 54 -2.52 -22.78 -21.41
N ILE A 55 -3.75 -23.13 -21.05
CA ILE A 55 -4.79 -23.55 -22.01
C ILE A 55 -5.48 -22.34 -22.65
N PHE A 56 -5.91 -21.36 -21.85
CA PHE A 56 -6.75 -20.25 -22.33
C PHE A 56 -5.98 -19.00 -22.76
N LYS A 57 -4.71 -18.87 -22.39
CA LYS A 57 -3.83 -17.74 -22.74
C LYS A 57 -4.44 -16.39 -22.32
N GLU A 58 -4.66 -15.47 -23.25
CA GLU A 58 -5.22 -14.13 -22.99
C GLU A 58 -6.73 -14.14 -22.67
N ARG A 59 -7.41 -15.30 -22.82
CA ARG A 59 -8.85 -15.43 -22.56
C ARG A 59 -9.19 -15.68 -21.09
N ILE A 60 -8.19 -15.69 -20.21
CA ILE A 60 -8.37 -15.86 -18.77
C ILE A 60 -7.53 -14.85 -18.00
N VAL A 61 -8.14 -14.26 -16.97
CA VAL A 61 -7.52 -13.23 -16.14
C VAL A 61 -7.80 -13.52 -14.67
N LEU A 62 -6.75 -13.58 -13.84
CA LEU A 62 -6.87 -13.67 -12.39
C LEU A 62 -7.42 -12.37 -11.81
N LYS A 63 -8.43 -12.47 -10.94
CA LYS A 63 -8.97 -11.33 -10.17
C LYS A 63 -9.06 -11.64 -8.67
N GLY A 64 -9.80 -10.82 -7.94
CA GLY A 64 -10.14 -11.08 -6.54
C GLY A 64 -8.95 -10.97 -5.58
N GLY A 65 -9.02 -11.70 -4.46
CA GLY A 65 -8.02 -11.64 -3.39
C GLY A 65 -6.64 -12.15 -3.80
N ALA A 66 -6.59 -13.18 -4.64
CA ALA A 66 -5.34 -13.78 -5.14
C ALA A 66 -4.58 -12.81 -6.05
N ALA A 67 -5.27 -12.18 -7.01
CA ALA A 67 -4.70 -11.16 -7.89
C ALA A 67 -4.00 -10.02 -7.13
N VAL A 68 -4.63 -9.54 -6.05
CA VAL A 68 -4.07 -8.48 -5.20
C VAL A 68 -2.70 -8.87 -4.68
N GLN A 69 -2.56 -10.09 -4.16
CA GLN A 69 -1.32 -10.50 -3.49
C GLN A 69 -0.14 -10.46 -4.46
N LEU A 70 -0.37 -10.69 -5.76
CA LEU A 70 0.66 -10.63 -6.79
C LEU A 70 1.15 -9.20 -7.10
N TYR A 71 0.36 -8.17 -6.77
CA TYR A 71 0.79 -6.77 -6.82
C TYR A 71 1.44 -6.28 -5.53
N LEU A 72 1.25 -6.97 -4.41
CA LEU A 72 1.71 -6.50 -3.13
C LEU A 72 3.14 -6.97 -2.81
N PRO A 73 3.98 -6.10 -2.21
CA PRO A 73 5.21 -6.54 -1.57
C PRO A 73 4.96 -7.66 -0.56
N VAL A 74 5.88 -8.64 -0.53
CA VAL A 74 5.67 -9.88 0.24
C VAL A 74 5.30 -9.62 1.69
N ASN A 75 5.83 -8.55 2.33
CA ASN A 75 5.66 -8.20 3.75
C ASN A 75 4.26 -7.65 4.11
N ILE A 76 3.46 -7.27 3.11
CA ILE A 76 2.07 -6.83 3.30
C ILE A 76 1.05 -7.74 2.60
N GLN A 77 1.48 -8.83 1.97
CA GLN A 77 0.55 -9.87 1.50
C GLN A 77 -0.19 -10.53 2.67
N ARG A 78 -1.46 -10.91 2.45
CA ARG A 78 -2.28 -11.74 3.33
C ARG A 78 -2.55 -13.08 2.69
N THR A 79 -2.93 -14.08 3.49
CA THR A 79 -3.42 -15.34 2.92
C THR A 79 -4.73 -15.13 2.15
N SER A 80 -4.85 -15.81 1.01
CA SER A 80 -6.06 -15.95 0.19
C SER A 80 -6.33 -17.44 0.02
N THR A 81 -7.60 -17.83 -0.06
CA THR A 81 -8.03 -19.24 -0.09
C THR A 81 -9.03 -19.55 -1.20
N ASP A 82 -9.36 -18.53 -1.98
CA ASP A 82 -10.29 -18.60 -3.09
C ASP A 82 -9.57 -18.03 -4.32
N ILE A 83 -9.82 -18.66 -5.47
CA ILE A 83 -9.36 -18.17 -6.76
C ILE A 83 -10.54 -17.73 -7.63
N ASP A 84 -10.52 -16.43 -7.96
CA ASP A 84 -11.49 -15.78 -8.81
C ASP A 84 -10.85 -15.44 -10.16
N MET A 85 -11.55 -15.72 -11.26
CA MET A 85 -11.02 -15.47 -12.60
C MET A 85 -12.11 -14.99 -13.55
N ILE A 86 -11.77 -14.09 -14.46
CA ILE A 86 -12.61 -13.71 -15.60
C ILE A 86 -12.22 -14.60 -16.78
N CYS A 87 -13.20 -15.18 -17.46
CA CYS A 87 -12.94 -16.15 -18.52
C CYS A 87 -13.84 -15.92 -19.75
N ALA A 88 -13.22 -15.74 -20.91
CA ALA A 88 -13.89 -15.50 -22.19
C ALA A 88 -13.89 -16.75 -23.07
N VAL A 89 -14.60 -17.78 -22.63
CA VAL A 89 -14.69 -19.09 -23.30
C VAL A 89 -16.12 -19.64 -23.16
N SER A 90 -16.48 -20.60 -24.02
CA SER A 90 -17.75 -21.31 -23.86
C SER A 90 -17.73 -22.30 -22.70
N ASP A 91 -18.92 -22.70 -22.21
CA ASP A 91 -19.05 -23.75 -21.17
C ASP A 91 -18.44 -25.09 -21.62
N ASP A 92 -18.48 -25.39 -22.91
CA ASP A 92 -17.86 -26.58 -23.50
C ASP A 92 -16.34 -26.47 -23.46
N GLU A 93 -15.77 -25.35 -23.91
CA GLU A 93 -14.32 -25.12 -23.82
C GLU A 93 -13.82 -25.19 -22.38
N LEU A 94 -14.57 -24.61 -21.43
CA LEU A 94 -14.27 -24.72 -20.01
C LEU A 94 -14.22 -26.18 -19.58
N SER A 95 -15.27 -26.95 -19.88
CA SER A 95 -15.37 -28.36 -19.50
C SER A 95 -14.23 -29.21 -20.08
N HIS A 96 -13.83 -28.97 -21.34
CA HIS A 96 -12.70 -29.65 -21.97
C HIS A 96 -11.36 -29.30 -21.31
N ALA A 97 -11.15 -28.03 -20.96
CA ALA A 97 -9.93 -27.60 -20.28
C ALA A 97 -9.81 -28.21 -18.88
N LEU A 98 -10.90 -28.21 -18.11
CA LEU A 98 -10.93 -28.85 -16.79
C LEU A 98 -10.61 -30.33 -16.91
N ALA A 99 -11.25 -31.06 -17.83
CA ALA A 99 -10.96 -32.48 -18.07
C ALA A 99 -9.51 -32.73 -18.51
N ALA A 100 -8.91 -31.84 -19.30
CA ALA A 100 -7.51 -31.93 -19.70
C ALA A 100 -6.56 -31.79 -18.49
N ILE A 101 -6.85 -30.86 -17.57
CA ILE A 101 -6.09 -30.68 -16.33
C ILE A 101 -6.23 -31.92 -15.44
N GLU A 102 -7.45 -32.41 -15.24
CA GLU A 102 -7.71 -33.64 -14.46
C GLU A 102 -6.96 -34.87 -15.02
N LYS A 103 -6.86 -34.96 -16.35
CA LYS A 103 -6.12 -36.03 -17.02
C LYS A 103 -4.61 -35.85 -16.85
N LYS A 104 -4.08 -34.63 -16.95
CA LYS A 104 -2.65 -34.33 -16.75
C LYS A 104 -2.19 -34.75 -15.35
N PHE A 105 -3.00 -34.47 -14.33
CA PHE A 105 -2.69 -34.78 -12.94
C PHE A 105 -2.90 -36.25 -12.55
N GLU A 106 -3.71 -37.02 -13.27
CA GLU A 106 -3.98 -38.44 -12.97
C GLU A 106 -4.36 -38.69 -11.48
N GLY A 107 -5.10 -37.76 -10.87
CA GLY A 107 -5.44 -37.80 -9.45
C GLY A 107 -6.29 -39.02 -9.05
N ARG A 108 -5.88 -39.70 -7.98
CA ARG A 108 -6.58 -40.86 -7.37
C ARG A 108 -7.50 -40.43 -6.23
N ASP A 109 -8.44 -41.29 -5.83
CA ASP A 109 -9.35 -41.06 -4.68
C ASP A 109 -10.14 -39.75 -4.72
N GLY A 110 -10.46 -39.29 -5.94
CA GLY A 110 -11.18 -38.05 -6.21
C GLY A 110 -10.34 -36.77 -6.10
N LEU A 111 -9.02 -36.89 -5.88
CA LEU A 111 -8.12 -35.74 -5.86
C LEU A 111 -8.01 -35.10 -7.24
N LEU A 112 -7.86 -33.78 -7.24
CA LEU A 112 -7.66 -32.95 -8.42
C LEU A 112 -8.77 -33.15 -9.49
N LYS A 113 -10.00 -33.40 -9.03
CA LYS A 113 -11.22 -33.48 -9.84
C LYS A 113 -12.11 -32.26 -9.61
N PHE A 114 -12.55 -31.61 -10.68
CA PHE A 114 -13.42 -30.45 -10.62
C PHE A 114 -14.87 -30.89 -10.43
N GLN A 115 -15.45 -30.50 -9.31
CA GLN A 115 -16.83 -30.79 -8.95
C GLN A 115 -17.66 -29.51 -9.10
N ARG A 116 -18.52 -29.46 -10.11
CA ARG A 116 -19.38 -28.29 -10.34
C ARG A 116 -20.31 -28.09 -9.14
N HIS A 117 -20.31 -26.89 -8.59
CA HIS A 117 -21.23 -26.47 -7.54
C HIS A 117 -22.38 -25.67 -8.11
N ILE A 118 -23.60 -26.15 -7.88
CA ILE A 118 -24.84 -25.42 -8.17
C ILE A 118 -25.54 -25.19 -6.82
N PRO A 119 -25.69 -23.94 -6.36
CA PRO A 119 -26.37 -23.65 -5.10
C PRO A 119 -27.82 -24.18 -5.12
N ILE A 120 -28.20 -24.93 -4.09
CA ILE A 120 -29.55 -25.54 -3.99
C ILE A 120 -30.63 -24.45 -3.85
N ARG A 121 -30.29 -23.30 -3.26
CA ARG A 121 -31.14 -22.11 -3.15
C ARG A 121 -30.29 -20.85 -3.35
N PRO A 122 -30.03 -20.44 -4.59
CA PRO A 122 -29.22 -19.27 -4.85
C PRO A 122 -29.91 -18.03 -4.27
N ARG A 123 -29.19 -17.23 -3.47
CA ARG A 123 -29.70 -15.94 -2.99
C ARG A 123 -29.75 -14.90 -4.12
N THR A 124 -28.92 -15.07 -5.14
CA THR A 124 -28.81 -14.23 -6.32
C THR A 124 -28.60 -15.12 -7.54
N ASN A 125 -29.27 -14.80 -8.66
CA ASN A 125 -29.02 -15.48 -9.92
C ASN A 125 -27.79 -14.88 -10.59
N LEU A 126 -26.69 -15.63 -10.64
CA LEU A 126 -25.43 -15.22 -11.27
C LEU A 126 -25.18 -16.07 -12.52
N PRO A 127 -25.87 -15.80 -13.64
CA PRO A 127 -25.80 -16.66 -14.83
C PRO A 127 -24.42 -16.69 -15.48
N SER A 128 -23.57 -15.69 -15.21
CA SER A 128 -22.18 -15.64 -15.65
C SER A 128 -21.20 -16.32 -14.69
N LEU A 129 -21.62 -16.75 -13.49
CA LEU A 129 -20.72 -17.40 -12.53
C LEU A 129 -20.73 -18.92 -12.75
N ARG A 130 -19.56 -19.53 -12.74
CA ARG A 130 -19.37 -20.99 -12.61
C ARG A 130 -18.48 -21.26 -11.41
N THR A 131 -18.99 -22.00 -10.44
CA THR A 131 -18.24 -22.39 -9.24
C THR A 131 -17.91 -23.87 -9.30
N PHE A 132 -16.65 -24.21 -9.02
CA PHE A 132 -16.18 -25.58 -8.87
C PHE A 132 -15.46 -25.75 -7.54
N PHE A 133 -15.57 -26.94 -6.98
CA PHE A 133 -14.74 -27.39 -5.87
C PHE A 133 -13.75 -28.44 -6.36
N ILE A 134 -12.54 -28.41 -5.85
CA ILE A 134 -11.49 -29.37 -6.17
C ILE A 134 -10.78 -29.79 -4.89
N ASP A 135 -10.63 -31.09 -4.70
CA ASP A 135 -9.88 -31.65 -3.56
C ASP A 135 -8.40 -31.73 -3.94
N ALA A 136 -7.56 -30.85 -3.41
CA ALA A 136 -6.12 -30.88 -3.59
C ALA A 136 -5.43 -31.74 -2.50
N PRO A 137 -4.35 -32.47 -2.83
CA PRO A 137 -3.59 -33.21 -1.83
C PRO A 137 -2.92 -32.27 -0.84
N SER A 138 -2.81 -32.71 0.42
CA SER A 138 -2.38 -31.87 1.53
C SER A 138 -1.24 -32.51 2.33
N VAL A 139 -0.24 -31.70 2.71
CA VAL A 139 0.80 -32.07 3.70
C VAL A 139 0.39 -31.80 5.14
N CYS A 140 -0.71 -31.08 5.32
CA CYS A 140 -1.24 -30.78 6.65
C CYS A 140 -1.69 -32.06 7.35
N THR A 141 -1.56 -32.08 8.66
CA THR A 141 -2.05 -33.15 9.54
C THR A 141 -3.56 -32.99 9.81
N ASP A 142 -4.21 -34.05 10.27
CA ASP A 142 -5.62 -33.99 10.70
C ASP A 142 -5.88 -32.85 11.70
N ARG A 143 -4.94 -32.63 12.63
CA ARG A 143 -5.04 -31.57 13.64
C ARG A 143 -5.01 -30.18 13.00
N GLU A 144 -4.14 -29.97 12.01
CA GLU A 144 -4.00 -28.70 11.29
C GLU A 144 -5.21 -28.43 10.38
N LEU A 145 -5.85 -29.49 9.87
CA LEU A 145 -7.07 -29.41 9.06
C LEU A 145 -8.37 -29.45 9.88
N HIS A 146 -8.27 -29.56 11.21
CA HIS A 146 -9.39 -29.74 12.12
C HIS A 146 -10.29 -30.94 11.78
N MET A 147 -9.71 -31.99 11.18
CA MET A 147 -10.38 -33.24 10.87
C MET A 147 -10.38 -34.18 12.08
N ARG A 148 -11.47 -34.95 12.25
CA ARG A 148 -11.62 -35.87 13.39
C ARG A 148 -11.10 -37.29 13.12
N ASN A 149 -10.95 -37.71 11.86
CA ASN A 149 -10.60 -39.07 11.48
C ASN A 149 -9.60 -39.08 10.30
N GLY A 150 -8.60 -39.96 10.36
CA GLY A 150 -7.46 -40.08 9.43
C GLY A 150 -7.81 -40.56 8.02
N GLY A 151 -8.54 -39.74 7.28
CA GLY A 151 -8.77 -39.90 5.84
C GLY A 151 -7.57 -39.47 4.99
N VAL A 152 -7.71 -39.56 3.67
CA VAL A 152 -6.73 -39.00 2.72
C VAL A 152 -6.58 -37.50 3.00
N GLN A 153 -5.35 -37.07 3.33
CA GLN A 153 -5.04 -35.67 3.61
C GLN A 153 -5.30 -34.83 2.36
N ARG A 154 -6.37 -34.04 2.39
CA ARG A 154 -6.80 -33.19 1.28
C ARG A 154 -7.35 -31.86 1.80
N GLN A 155 -7.26 -30.83 0.97
CA GLN A 155 -7.91 -29.54 1.18
C GLN A 155 -8.83 -29.24 0.01
N GLN A 156 -10.03 -28.76 0.29
CA GLN A 156 -10.97 -28.35 -0.76
C GLN A 156 -10.72 -26.90 -1.15
N LEU A 157 -10.46 -26.67 -2.43
CA LEU A 157 -10.29 -25.34 -3.02
C LEU A 157 -11.57 -24.94 -3.76
N LYS A 158 -11.84 -23.63 -3.79
CA LYS A 158 -12.97 -23.04 -4.49
C LYS A 158 -12.47 -22.26 -5.69
N VAL A 159 -12.93 -22.64 -6.89
CA VAL A 159 -12.54 -22.03 -8.17
C VAL A 159 -13.77 -21.37 -8.79
N GLU A 160 -13.69 -20.07 -9.04
CA GLU A 160 -14.82 -19.27 -9.55
C GLU A 160 -14.49 -18.59 -10.88
N PHE A 161 -15.25 -18.94 -11.92
CA PHE A 161 -15.15 -18.34 -13.25
C PHE A 161 -16.29 -17.35 -13.47
N PHE A 162 -15.94 -16.09 -13.69
CA PHE A 162 -16.81 -15.03 -14.18
C PHE A 162 -16.76 -15.03 -15.70
N MET A 163 -17.73 -15.67 -16.32
CA MET A 163 -17.82 -15.86 -17.77
C MET A 163 -18.16 -14.53 -18.46
N THR A 164 -17.39 -14.18 -19.48
CA THR A 164 -17.61 -13.02 -20.36
C THR A 164 -17.63 -13.47 -21.82
N GLU A 165 -18.21 -12.65 -22.70
CA GLU A 165 -18.19 -12.92 -24.15
C GLU A 165 -16.82 -12.62 -24.75
N GLU A 166 -16.24 -11.48 -24.37
CA GLU A 166 -14.96 -11.00 -24.86
C GLU A 166 -13.85 -11.08 -23.80
N PRO A 167 -12.59 -11.31 -24.21
CA PRO A 167 -11.44 -11.23 -23.32
C PRO A 167 -11.31 -9.85 -22.65
N VAL A 168 -10.87 -9.85 -21.39
CA VAL A 168 -10.57 -8.63 -20.64
C VAL A 168 -9.06 -8.40 -20.66
N GLU A 169 -8.66 -7.13 -20.71
CA GLU A 169 -7.25 -6.75 -20.62
C GLU A 169 -6.61 -7.30 -19.33
N ALA A 170 -5.38 -7.81 -19.46
CA ALA A 170 -4.60 -8.35 -18.37
C ALA A 170 -3.22 -7.70 -18.32
N ASN A 171 -2.77 -7.41 -17.10
CA ASN A 171 -1.37 -7.17 -16.85
C ASN A 171 -0.63 -8.50 -16.74
N ARG A 172 0.55 -8.57 -17.37
CA ARG A 172 1.50 -9.66 -17.17
C ARG A 172 2.35 -9.38 -15.95
N VAL A 173 2.01 -10.01 -14.82
CA VAL A 173 2.68 -9.80 -13.54
C VAL A 173 3.63 -10.96 -13.27
N ARG A 174 4.92 -10.65 -13.13
CA ARG A 174 5.93 -11.57 -12.60
C ARG A 174 6.31 -11.10 -11.19
N PRO A 175 5.68 -11.63 -10.13
CA PRO A 175 5.95 -11.15 -8.78
C PRO A 175 7.39 -11.45 -8.40
N GLN A 176 8.09 -10.49 -7.77
CA GLN A 176 9.46 -10.75 -7.29
C GLN A 176 9.48 -11.83 -6.21
N GLU A 177 8.50 -11.80 -5.31
CA GLU A 177 8.34 -12.75 -4.21
C GLU A 177 6.86 -12.85 -3.79
N VAL A 178 6.42 -14.07 -3.49
CA VAL A 178 5.08 -14.37 -2.97
C VAL A 178 5.25 -15.26 -1.74
N PHE A 179 4.55 -15.03 -0.64
CA PHE A 179 4.81 -15.79 0.60
C PHE A 179 4.67 -17.32 0.46
N ALA A 180 3.90 -17.79 -0.53
CA ALA A 180 3.67 -19.20 -0.80
C ALA A 180 4.65 -19.84 -1.79
N LEU A 181 5.43 -19.04 -2.53
CA LEU A 181 6.32 -19.49 -3.60
C LEU A 181 7.72 -18.88 -3.45
N GLU A 182 8.76 -19.65 -3.76
CA GLU A 182 10.07 -19.04 -3.96
C GLU A 182 10.08 -18.21 -5.27
N ARG A 183 11.10 -17.34 -5.41
CA ARG A 183 11.22 -16.23 -6.39
C ARG A 183 10.52 -16.47 -7.74
N GLY A 184 9.76 -15.48 -8.22
CA GLY A 184 8.85 -15.59 -9.36
C GLY A 184 9.46 -16.17 -10.65
N GLU A 185 9.21 -17.45 -10.88
CA GLU A 185 9.53 -18.16 -12.12
C GLU A 185 8.48 -17.91 -13.21
N GLN A 186 7.24 -17.70 -12.78
CA GLN A 186 6.06 -17.68 -13.64
C GLN A 186 5.48 -16.27 -13.80
N THR A 187 4.86 -16.05 -14.95
CA THR A 187 4.13 -14.82 -15.26
C THR A 187 2.63 -15.11 -15.20
N TYR A 188 1.91 -14.27 -14.47
CA TYR A 188 0.47 -14.39 -14.27
C TYR A 188 -0.26 -13.30 -15.07
N HIS A 189 -1.37 -13.66 -15.71
CA HIS A 189 -2.32 -12.74 -16.32
C HIS A 189 -3.27 -12.25 -15.24
N VAL A 190 -3.04 -11.03 -14.77
CA VAL A 190 -3.74 -10.46 -13.61
C VAL A 190 -4.54 -9.25 -14.05
N LEU A 191 -5.75 -9.11 -13.52
CA LEU A 191 -6.60 -7.95 -13.76
C LEU A 191 -5.81 -6.66 -13.45
N PRO A 192 -5.88 -5.61 -14.28
CA PRO A 192 -5.20 -4.35 -14.01
C PRO A 192 -5.64 -3.72 -12.69
N ILE A 193 -4.77 -2.88 -12.13
CA ILE A 193 -4.92 -2.33 -10.76
C ILE A 193 -6.20 -1.51 -10.61
N ASN A 194 -6.52 -0.65 -11.58
CA ASN A 194 -7.67 0.24 -11.51
C ASN A 194 -9.02 -0.52 -11.53
N PRO A 195 -9.25 -1.49 -12.45
CA PRO A 195 -10.39 -2.40 -12.35
C PRO A 195 -10.44 -3.16 -11.03
N LEU A 196 -9.31 -3.68 -10.55
CA LEU A 196 -9.24 -4.45 -9.31
C LEU A 196 -9.59 -3.61 -8.07
N LEU A 197 -9.13 -2.35 -8.01
CA LEU A 197 -9.52 -1.39 -6.97
C LEU A 197 -11.00 -1.02 -7.06
N GLY A 198 -11.50 -0.74 -8.27
CA GLY A 198 -12.91 -0.42 -8.50
C GLY A 198 -13.85 -1.53 -8.03
N ASP A 199 -13.56 -2.78 -8.40
CA ASP A 199 -14.28 -3.97 -7.95
C ASP A 199 -14.35 -4.04 -6.42
N LYS A 200 -13.22 -3.82 -5.75
CA LYS A 200 -13.14 -3.89 -4.29
C LYS A 200 -13.83 -2.74 -3.59
N LEU A 201 -13.69 -1.51 -4.07
CA LEU A 201 -14.35 -0.35 -3.47
C LEU A 201 -15.87 -0.52 -3.47
N ALA A 202 -16.45 -1.09 -4.53
CA ALA A 202 -17.88 -1.40 -4.58
C ALA A 202 -18.33 -2.39 -3.48
N THR A 203 -17.43 -3.27 -3.03
CA THR A 203 -17.75 -4.21 -1.93
C THR A 203 -17.80 -3.56 -0.55
N LEU A 204 -17.34 -2.31 -0.40
CA LEU A 204 -17.25 -1.59 0.88
C LEU A 204 -18.54 -0.85 1.28
N ALA A 205 -19.63 -1.02 0.53
CA ALA A 205 -20.93 -0.37 0.78
C ALA A 205 -21.93 -1.38 1.38
N PRO A 206 -21.81 -1.76 2.68
CA PRO A 206 -22.50 -2.93 3.24
C PRO A 206 -24.02 -2.81 3.35
N ASN A 207 -24.56 -1.60 3.33
CA ASN A 207 -26.00 -1.33 3.43
C ASN A 207 -26.66 -1.14 2.06
N THR A 208 -25.86 -1.09 0.98
CA THR A 208 -26.31 -0.96 -0.40
C THR A 208 -25.88 -2.18 -1.23
N VAL A 209 -24.81 -2.06 -2.02
CA VAL A 209 -24.36 -3.08 -2.99
C VAL A 209 -23.25 -4.02 -2.48
N GLY A 210 -22.61 -3.67 -1.37
CA GLY A 210 -21.40 -4.32 -0.86
C GLY A 210 -21.63 -5.53 0.05
N ILE A 211 -20.55 -5.96 0.72
CA ILE A 211 -20.54 -7.12 1.62
C ILE A 211 -21.23 -6.74 2.94
N PRO A 212 -22.32 -7.42 3.36
CA PRO A 212 -22.98 -7.12 4.62
C PRO A 212 -22.06 -7.26 5.83
N LEU A 213 -22.19 -6.38 6.82
CA LEU A 213 -21.34 -6.38 8.03
C LEU A 213 -21.40 -7.68 8.85
N GLY A 214 -22.47 -8.49 8.72
CA GLY A 214 -22.54 -9.83 9.29
C GLY A 214 -21.45 -10.78 8.78
N ARG A 215 -20.80 -10.47 7.65
CA ARG A 215 -19.62 -11.15 7.10
C ARG A 215 -18.36 -10.31 7.33
N SER A 216 -18.15 -9.83 8.55
CA SER A 216 -17.10 -8.86 8.88
C SER A 216 -15.69 -9.28 8.46
N LYS A 217 -15.34 -10.57 8.55
CA LYS A 217 -14.05 -11.09 8.08
C LYS A 217 -13.83 -10.84 6.59
N GLU A 218 -14.86 -11.05 5.77
CA GLU A 218 -14.79 -10.80 4.33
C GLU A 218 -14.72 -9.31 4.03
N TYR A 219 -15.46 -8.49 4.78
CA TYR A 219 -15.40 -7.04 4.68
C TYR A 219 -13.98 -6.51 4.95
N PHE A 220 -13.34 -6.95 6.03
CA PHE A 220 -11.98 -6.49 6.38
C PHE A 220 -10.89 -7.00 5.45
N LYS A 221 -11.07 -8.13 4.75
CA LYS A 221 -10.19 -8.51 3.63
C LYS A 221 -10.20 -7.44 2.56
N GLN A 222 -11.38 -6.91 2.20
CA GLN A 222 -11.50 -5.88 1.16
C GLN A 222 -10.91 -4.55 1.61
N VAL A 223 -11.20 -4.10 2.84
CA VAL A 223 -10.59 -2.88 3.42
C VAL A 223 -9.06 -3.00 3.43
N TYR A 224 -8.53 -4.14 3.86
CA TYR A 224 -7.08 -4.37 3.89
C TYR A 224 -6.48 -4.33 2.50
N ASP A 225 -7.09 -5.00 1.52
CA ASP A 225 -6.61 -5.07 0.15
C ASP A 225 -6.61 -3.69 -0.52
N VAL A 226 -7.68 -2.91 -0.37
CA VAL A 226 -7.75 -1.54 -0.92
C VAL A 226 -6.66 -0.66 -0.31
N ASP A 227 -6.51 -0.66 1.01
CA ASP A 227 -5.46 0.13 1.68
C ASP A 227 -4.04 -0.32 1.28
N ALA A 228 -3.83 -1.62 1.10
CA ALA A 228 -2.54 -2.18 0.71
C ALA A 228 -2.19 -1.84 -0.75
N LEU A 229 -3.14 -1.99 -1.67
CA LEU A 229 -2.97 -1.59 -3.08
C LEU A 229 -2.72 -0.10 -3.18
N PHE A 230 -3.52 0.71 -2.49
CA PHE A 230 -3.37 2.16 -2.51
C PHE A 230 -1.96 2.59 -2.11
N ARG A 231 -1.45 2.10 -0.98
CA ARG A 231 -0.11 2.45 -0.52
C ARG A 231 1.03 1.94 -1.39
N SER A 232 0.90 0.74 -1.95
CA SER A 232 2.01 0.08 -2.64
C SER A 232 2.04 0.35 -4.15
N GLN A 233 0.92 0.79 -4.71
CA GLN A 233 0.75 0.95 -6.15
C GLN A 233 0.21 2.34 -6.54
N TRP A 234 0.30 3.34 -5.66
CA TRP A 234 -0.28 4.67 -5.88
C TRP A 234 0.09 5.30 -7.23
N SER A 235 1.33 5.09 -7.69
CA SER A 235 1.84 5.64 -8.96
C SER A 235 1.21 5.05 -10.21
N ARG A 236 0.47 3.94 -10.06
CA ARG A 236 -0.22 3.23 -11.13
C ARG A 236 -1.74 3.41 -11.06
N ILE A 237 -2.22 4.19 -10.10
CA ILE A 237 -3.65 4.43 -9.92
C ILE A 237 -4.10 5.56 -10.86
N ASP A 238 -5.12 5.25 -11.64
CA ASP A 238 -5.88 6.20 -12.44
C ASP A 238 -7.28 6.32 -11.85
N ILE A 239 -7.60 7.52 -11.33
CA ILE A 239 -8.86 7.79 -10.65
C ILE A 239 -10.06 7.64 -11.60
N ASP A 240 -9.95 8.06 -12.85
CA ASP A 240 -11.04 8.01 -13.81
C ASP A 240 -11.32 6.56 -14.26
N GLU A 241 -10.26 5.80 -14.51
CA GLU A 241 -10.37 4.37 -14.82
C GLU A 241 -10.97 3.60 -13.63
N MET A 242 -10.45 3.83 -12.43
CA MET A 242 -10.97 3.21 -11.20
C MET A 242 -12.44 3.56 -10.97
N LYS A 243 -12.83 4.82 -11.15
CA LYS A 243 -14.22 5.30 -11.04
C LYS A 243 -15.14 4.59 -12.02
N LYS A 244 -14.72 4.45 -13.29
CA LYS A 244 -15.48 3.72 -14.31
C LYS A 244 -15.77 2.29 -13.87
N HIS A 245 -14.77 1.58 -13.37
CA HIS A 245 -14.93 0.19 -12.92
C HIS A 245 -15.76 0.07 -11.64
N PHE A 246 -15.54 0.97 -10.67
CA PHE A 246 -16.36 1.06 -9.46
C PHE A 246 -17.84 1.22 -9.79
N LEU A 247 -18.20 2.20 -10.63
CA LEU A 247 -19.60 2.45 -11.01
C LEU A 247 -20.18 1.29 -11.84
N SER A 248 -19.40 0.71 -12.75
CA SER A 248 -19.83 -0.45 -13.54
C SER A 248 -20.16 -1.65 -12.64
N ASN A 249 -19.30 -1.95 -11.67
CA ASN A 249 -19.52 -3.07 -10.75
C ASN A 249 -20.72 -2.80 -9.83
N ALA A 250 -20.83 -1.57 -9.28
CA ALA A 250 -21.95 -1.16 -8.45
C ALA A 250 -23.30 -1.26 -9.19
N ARG A 251 -23.37 -0.88 -10.48
CA ARG A 251 -24.57 -1.06 -11.32
C ARG A 251 -24.93 -2.53 -11.50
N SER A 252 -23.96 -3.38 -11.79
CA SER A 252 -24.17 -4.82 -11.93
C SER A 252 -24.70 -5.44 -10.63
N GLU A 253 -24.11 -5.10 -9.48
CA GLU A 253 -24.56 -5.55 -8.17
C GLU A 253 -25.98 -5.06 -7.83
N SER A 254 -26.30 -3.80 -8.15
CA SER A 254 -27.65 -3.25 -7.95
C SER A 254 -28.69 -4.05 -8.74
N LYS A 255 -28.41 -4.34 -10.02
CA LYS A 255 -29.27 -5.16 -10.88
C LYS A 255 -29.45 -6.57 -10.34
N LEU A 256 -28.39 -7.19 -9.85
CA LEU A 256 -28.42 -8.54 -9.26
C LEU A 256 -29.25 -8.61 -7.98
N ARG A 257 -29.23 -7.53 -7.18
CA ARG A 257 -30.02 -7.39 -5.95
C ARG A 257 -31.44 -6.87 -6.17
N GLN A 258 -31.78 -6.49 -7.41
CA GLN A 258 -33.05 -5.86 -7.76
C GLN A 258 -33.34 -4.61 -6.93
N ILE A 259 -32.30 -3.79 -6.71
CA ILE A 259 -32.40 -2.47 -6.07
C ILE A 259 -32.08 -1.39 -7.11
N ASP A 260 -32.62 -0.19 -6.89
CA ASP A 260 -32.32 0.95 -7.73
C ASP A 260 -30.85 1.34 -7.59
N PHE A 261 -30.22 1.65 -8.72
CA PHE A 261 -28.84 2.12 -8.71
C PHE A 261 -28.80 3.60 -8.31
N ASP A 262 -28.27 3.87 -7.12
CA ASP A 262 -27.95 5.23 -6.67
C ASP A 262 -26.47 5.31 -6.25
N HIS A 263 -25.66 5.92 -7.11
CA HIS A 263 -24.24 6.11 -6.84
C HIS A 263 -23.95 7.01 -5.62
N GLU A 264 -24.81 8.00 -5.33
CA GLU A 264 -24.61 8.89 -4.19
C GLU A 264 -24.87 8.16 -2.89
N GLU A 265 -25.92 7.34 -2.84
CA GLU A 265 -26.22 6.49 -1.68
C GLU A 265 -25.09 5.48 -1.41
N ILE A 266 -24.56 4.85 -2.46
CA ILE A 266 -23.45 3.89 -2.36
C ILE A 266 -22.18 4.57 -1.83
N ILE A 267 -21.83 5.73 -2.37
CA ILE A 267 -20.67 6.51 -1.90
C ILE A 267 -20.85 6.92 -0.43
N GLU A 268 -22.04 7.38 -0.04
CA GLU A 268 -22.32 7.80 1.33
C GLU A 268 -22.30 6.61 2.32
N ASP A 269 -22.75 5.44 1.89
CA ASP A 269 -22.64 4.21 2.68
C ASP A 269 -21.17 3.86 2.97
N ILE A 270 -20.30 3.89 1.94
CA ILE A 270 -18.86 3.67 2.12
C ILE A 270 -18.26 4.74 3.05
N ARG A 271 -18.59 6.02 2.84
CA ARG A 271 -18.11 7.12 3.69
C ARG A 271 -18.46 6.91 5.16
N LYS A 272 -19.70 6.51 5.48
CA LYS A 272 -20.13 6.23 6.85
C LYS A 272 -19.27 5.13 7.48
N GLN A 273 -19.02 4.03 6.76
CA GLN A 273 -18.19 2.95 7.29
C GLN A 273 -16.73 3.35 7.45
N MET A 274 -16.17 4.08 6.49
CA MET A 274 -14.78 4.54 6.55
C MET A 274 -14.56 5.59 7.63
N GLN A 275 -15.55 6.45 7.90
CA GLN A 275 -15.53 7.38 9.04
C GLN A 275 -15.57 6.64 10.39
N LEU A 276 -16.38 5.59 10.51
CA LEU A 276 -16.40 4.74 11.70
C LEU A 276 -15.02 4.10 11.91
N LEU A 277 -14.43 3.50 10.87
CA LEU A 277 -13.10 2.92 10.92
C LEU A 277 -12.01 3.96 11.24
N ALA A 278 -12.08 5.15 10.64
CA ALA A 278 -11.18 6.27 10.92
C ALA A 278 -11.29 6.79 12.36
N SER A 279 -12.26 6.31 13.15
CA SER A 279 -12.43 6.67 14.56
C SER A 279 -12.05 5.54 15.55
N VAL A 280 -11.60 4.39 15.06
CA VAL A 280 -11.33 3.19 15.89
C VAL A 280 -10.25 3.40 16.97
N ASP A 281 -9.38 4.39 16.80
CA ASP A 281 -8.28 4.69 17.72
C ASP A 281 -8.62 5.80 18.74
N ILE A 282 -9.83 6.33 18.69
CA ILE A 282 -10.28 7.50 19.47
C ILE A 282 -11.65 7.32 20.12
N LYS A 283 -12.52 6.48 19.55
CA LYS A 283 -13.86 6.19 20.05
C LYS A 283 -14.00 4.71 20.37
N ASP A 284 -14.91 4.37 21.27
CA ASP A 284 -15.35 3.00 21.42
C ASP A 284 -16.24 2.64 20.22
N THR A 285 -15.73 1.77 19.35
CA THR A 285 -16.43 1.29 18.15
C THR A 285 -17.05 -0.09 18.37
N GLY A 286 -17.22 -0.52 19.62
CA GLY A 286 -17.84 -1.79 19.99
C GLY A 286 -17.19 -3.00 19.30
N ASN A 287 -18.00 -3.78 18.58
CA ASN A 287 -17.58 -5.05 17.95
C ASN A 287 -16.63 -4.89 16.74
N LEU A 288 -16.36 -3.67 16.29
CA LEU A 288 -15.47 -3.41 15.15
C LEU A 288 -14.04 -3.93 15.43
N ILE A 289 -13.50 -3.63 16.61
CA ILE A 289 -12.14 -4.04 17.00
C ILE A 289 -12.03 -5.56 17.07
N LYS A 290 -13.06 -6.24 17.58
CA LYS A 290 -13.11 -7.70 17.59
C LYS A 290 -13.05 -8.25 16.17
N SER A 291 -13.86 -7.71 15.26
CA SER A 291 -13.89 -8.12 13.86
C SER A 291 -12.56 -7.90 13.14
N ILE A 292 -11.89 -6.77 13.42
CA ILE A 292 -10.52 -6.50 12.95
C ILE A 292 -9.58 -7.59 13.45
N ASN A 293 -9.55 -7.86 14.75
CA ASN A 293 -8.64 -8.85 15.33
C ASN A 293 -8.89 -10.28 14.83
N ASP A 294 -10.16 -10.64 14.64
CA ASP A 294 -10.56 -11.92 14.03
C ASP A 294 -10.03 -12.04 12.59
N PHE A 295 -10.10 -10.96 11.79
CA PHE A 295 -9.46 -10.92 10.47
C PHE A 295 -7.93 -11.04 10.57
N GLN A 296 -7.28 -10.22 11.40
CA GLN A 296 -5.82 -10.16 11.49
C GLN A 296 -5.20 -11.47 11.96
N SER A 297 -5.83 -12.15 12.92
CA SER A 297 -5.34 -13.43 13.45
C SER A 297 -5.40 -14.57 12.43
N LEU A 298 -6.37 -14.52 11.52
CA LEU A 298 -6.59 -15.58 10.52
C LEU A 298 -5.77 -15.36 9.25
N TYR A 299 -5.71 -14.10 8.78
CA TYR A 299 -5.23 -13.82 7.42
C TYR A 299 -3.85 -13.14 7.37
N LEU A 300 -3.41 -12.49 8.46
CA LEU A 300 -2.16 -11.74 8.50
C LEU A 300 -1.11 -12.45 9.36
N ARG A 301 0.14 -12.40 8.89
CA ARG A 301 1.31 -12.65 9.73
C ARG A 301 1.46 -11.56 10.80
N GLU A 302 2.17 -11.88 11.88
CA GLU A 302 2.31 -11.02 13.05
C GLU A 302 2.81 -9.61 12.69
N ASN A 303 3.89 -9.51 11.92
CA ASN A 303 4.48 -8.22 11.52
C ASN A 303 3.63 -7.41 10.52
N ALA A 304 2.61 -8.02 9.91
CA ALA A 304 1.68 -7.34 9.01
C ALA A 304 0.40 -6.86 9.73
N ARG A 305 0.22 -7.24 11.01
CA ARG A 305 -0.92 -6.80 11.81
C ARG A 305 -0.81 -5.31 12.08
N LYS A 306 -1.93 -4.63 11.87
CA LYS A 306 -2.13 -3.21 12.07
C LYS A 306 -2.69 -2.97 13.48
N ASN A 307 -2.16 -1.96 14.15
CA ASN A 307 -2.74 -1.50 15.41
C ASN A 307 -3.98 -0.60 15.10
N LYS A 308 -4.69 -0.14 16.14
CA LYS A 308 -5.88 0.74 15.95
C LYS A 308 -5.55 2.00 15.16
N PHE A 309 -4.36 2.57 15.37
CA PHE A 309 -3.89 3.76 14.68
C PHE A 309 -3.74 3.52 13.17
N ASP A 310 -3.15 2.39 12.78
CA ASP A 310 -2.98 2.02 11.37
C ASP A 310 -4.32 1.77 10.66
N TRP A 311 -5.29 1.18 11.38
CA TRP A 311 -6.65 1.00 10.87
C TRP A 311 -7.41 2.31 10.73
N ALA A 312 -7.23 3.25 11.66
CA ALA A 312 -7.81 4.58 11.54
C ALA A 312 -7.29 5.31 10.31
N ILE A 313 -5.99 5.23 10.04
CA ILE A 313 -5.39 5.74 8.81
C ILE A 313 -5.96 5.03 7.57
N ALA A 314 -6.11 3.70 7.61
CA ALA A 314 -6.70 2.96 6.48
C ALA A 314 -8.12 3.44 6.14
N GLY A 315 -8.97 3.67 7.16
CA GLY A 315 -10.29 4.26 6.96
C GLY A 315 -10.24 5.64 6.31
N ALA A 316 -9.35 6.52 6.81
CA ALA A 316 -9.17 7.85 6.24
C ALA A 316 -8.66 7.83 4.79
N ARG A 317 -7.72 6.94 4.46
CA ARG A 317 -7.19 6.79 3.10
C ARG A 317 -8.25 6.33 2.11
N ILE A 318 -9.04 5.34 2.49
CA ILE A 318 -10.13 4.85 1.64
C ILE A 318 -11.21 5.94 1.49
N SER A 319 -11.50 6.70 2.54
CA SER A 319 -12.40 7.87 2.42
C SER A 319 -11.86 8.89 1.41
N PHE A 320 -10.57 9.21 1.47
CA PHE A 320 -9.93 10.12 0.51
C PHE A 320 -10.04 9.61 -0.93
N LEU A 321 -9.83 8.30 -1.16
CA LEU A 321 -10.01 7.68 -2.47
C LEU A 321 -11.45 7.79 -2.99
N ILE A 322 -12.44 7.56 -2.11
CA ILE A 322 -13.86 7.71 -2.46
C ILE A 322 -14.19 9.16 -2.79
N ASP A 323 -13.60 10.12 -2.08
CA ASP A 323 -13.79 11.54 -2.39
C ASP A 323 -13.15 11.93 -3.73
N CYS A 324 -12.01 11.33 -4.09
CA CYS A 324 -11.44 11.49 -5.44
C CYS A 324 -12.38 10.94 -6.53
N ILE A 325 -12.96 9.75 -6.32
CA ILE A 325 -13.94 9.14 -7.24
C ILE A 325 -15.18 10.02 -7.37
N HIS A 326 -15.68 10.57 -6.27
CA HIS A 326 -16.86 11.42 -6.29
C HIS A 326 -16.60 12.75 -7.03
N GLY A 327 -15.43 13.34 -6.82
CA GLY A 327 -15.01 14.58 -7.47
C GLY A 327 -14.61 14.46 -8.94
N SER A 328 -13.94 15.51 -9.42
CA SER A 328 -13.30 15.60 -10.76
C SER A 328 -11.77 15.65 -10.63
N GLU A 329 -11.25 14.96 -9.62
CA GLU A 329 -9.89 15.12 -9.12
C GLU A 329 -8.87 14.35 -9.97
N ASN A 330 -7.67 14.92 -10.12
CA ASN A 330 -6.62 14.39 -10.99
C ASN A 330 -5.60 13.51 -10.23
N ASN A 331 -5.05 12.50 -10.90
CA ASN A 331 -3.94 11.64 -10.46
C ASN A 331 -2.73 12.40 -9.87
N LYS A 332 -2.50 13.67 -10.27
CA LYS A 332 -1.45 14.54 -9.68
C LYS A 332 -1.52 14.64 -8.15
N LEU A 333 -2.73 14.59 -7.58
CA LEU A 333 -2.93 14.65 -6.13
C LEU A 333 -2.30 13.45 -5.41
N LEU A 334 -2.34 12.25 -6.02
CA LEU A 334 -1.80 11.04 -5.40
C LEU A 334 -0.29 11.12 -5.17
N GLY A 335 0.44 11.72 -6.11
CA GLY A 335 1.89 11.93 -5.96
C GLY A 335 2.26 12.98 -4.93
N LEU A 336 1.41 14.00 -4.74
CA LEU A 336 1.61 14.98 -3.67
C LEU A 336 1.33 14.38 -2.30
N LEU A 337 0.28 13.56 -2.21
CA LEU A 337 -0.10 12.83 -1.01
C LEU A 337 1.03 11.91 -0.52
N ASP A 338 1.60 11.08 -1.39
CA ASP A 338 2.66 10.13 -1.01
C ASP A 338 3.93 10.83 -0.48
N LYS A 339 4.34 11.91 -1.16
CA LYS A 339 5.45 12.77 -0.70
C LYS A 339 5.16 13.35 0.69
N THR A 340 3.94 13.83 0.91
CA THR A 340 3.54 14.43 2.19
C THR A 340 3.50 13.37 3.29
N ASP A 341 2.90 12.20 3.04
CA ASP A 341 2.86 11.09 4.01
C ASP A 341 4.26 10.62 4.42
N THR A 342 5.20 10.57 3.46
CA THR A 342 6.60 10.20 3.70
C THR A 342 7.31 11.22 4.59
N LEU A 343 7.13 12.51 4.31
CA LEU A 343 7.70 13.60 5.12
C LEU A 343 7.23 13.55 6.58
N LEU A 344 5.96 13.21 6.81
CA LEU A 344 5.35 13.12 8.15
C LEU A 344 5.85 11.94 9.00
N ARG A 345 6.71 11.07 8.45
CA ARG A 345 7.37 10.02 9.22
C ARG A 345 8.54 10.54 10.03
N PHE A 346 9.10 11.70 9.67
CA PHE A 346 10.26 12.29 10.34
C PHE A 346 11.41 11.29 10.49
N ASP A 347 11.69 10.50 9.44
CA ASP A 347 12.74 9.47 9.47
C ASP A 347 14.16 10.06 9.45
N PHE A 348 14.29 11.37 9.24
CA PHE A 348 15.53 12.13 9.32
C PHE A 348 15.97 12.49 10.75
N VAL A 349 15.07 12.36 11.75
CA VAL A 349 15.36 12.60 13.18
C VAL A 349 15.06 11.34 13.99
N GLN A 350 15.73 11.17 15.14
CA GLN A 350 15.61 9.96 15.97
C GLN A 350 15.36 10.28 17.45
N GLY A 351 14.87 9.29 18.21
CA GLY A 351 14.74 9.38 19.66
C GLY A 351 13.85 10.51 20.17
N ALA A 352 14.32 11.19 21.23
CA ALA A 352 13.57 12.27 21.90
C ALA A 352 13.33 13.48 20.99
N GLU A 353 14.28 13.77 20.10
CA GLU A 353 14.18 14.86 19.11
C GLU A 353 13.01 14.62 18.15
N LYS A 354 12.91 13.42 17.58
CA LYS A 354 11.74 13.03 16.74
C LYS A 354 10.42 13.25 17.48
N THR A 355 10.37 12.89 18.76
CA THR A 355 9.16 13.08 19.58
C THR A 355 8.81 14.56 19.76
N SER A 356 9.81 15.42 19.97
CA SER A 356 9.62 16.87 20.09
C SER A 356 9.08 17.47 18.78
N TYR A 357 9.70 17.12 17.66
CA TYR A 357 9.29 17.51 16.32
C TYR A 357 7.83 17.15 16.04
N GLN A 358 7.45 15.91 16.32
CA GLN A 358 6.09 15.44 16.09
C GLN A 358 5.06 16.21 16.92
N ARG A 359 5.36 16.51 18.19
CA ARG A 359 4.47 17.28 19.08
C ARG A 359 4.31 18.72 18.60
N GLN A 360 5.41 19.38 18.23
CA GLN A 360 5.37 20.74 17.72
C GLN A 360 4.60 20.80 16.40
N PHE A 361 4.92 19.90 15.45
CA PHE A 361 4.21 19.77 14.19
C PHE A 361 2.70 19.64 14.41
N ASN A 362 2.25 18.70 15.25
CA ASN A 362 0.82 18.52 15.51
C ASN A 362 0.18 19.76 16.13
N SER A 363 0.86 20.45 17.03
CA SER A 363 0.32 21.64 17.67
C SER A 363 0.09 22.77 16.67
N GLU A 364 1.04 22.98 15.75
CA GLU A 364 0.92 24.00 14.69
C GLU A 364 -0.08 23.55 13.61
N PHE A 365 -0.03 22.28 13.20
CA PHE A 365 -0.91 21.72 12.17
C PHE A 365 -2.38 21.78 12.60
N LEU A 366 -2.68 21.42 13.84
CA LEU A 366 -4.04 21.53 14.36
C LEU A 366 -4.45 22.99 14.54
N LYS A 367 -3.56 23.88 14.97
CA LYS A 367 -3.90 25.31 15.03
C LYS A 367 -4.37 25.84 13.67
N GLU A 368 -3.72 25.41 12.60
CA GLU A 368 -4.04 25.82 11.23
C GLU A 368 -5.29 25.11 10.67
N PHE A 369 -5.37 23.79 10.83
CA PHE A 369 -6.31 22.97 10.06
C PHE A 369 -7.41 22.28 10.90
N ASN A 370 -7.48 22.51 12.22
CA ASN A 370 -8.43 21.80 13.10
C ASN A 370 -9.91 22.04 12.74
N GLN A 371 -10.24 23.20 12.17
CA GLN A 371 -11.60 23.51 11.70
C GLN A 371 -12.14 22.49 10.69
N TYR A 372 -11.25 21.79 10.00
CA TYR A 372 -11.59 20.79 8.99
C TYR A 372 -11.68 19.37 9.57
N SER A 373 -11.27 19.17 10.81
CA SER A 373 -11.53 17.93 11.54
C SER A 373 -12.95 17.97 12.11
N LYS A 374 -13.65 16.83 12.14
CA LYS A 374 -14.99 16.70 12.79
C LYS A 374 -14.89 16.70 14.34
N SER A 375 -14.14 17.65 14.90
CA SER A 375 -13.86 17.94 16.31
C SER A 375 -13.18 16.83 17.14
N LEU A 376 -11.83 16.81 17.12
CA LEU A 376 -11.01 15.88 17.92
C LEU A 376 -9.70 16.48 18.45
N GLU A 377 -9.57 17.81 18.48
CA GLU A 377 -8.31 18.51 18.75
C GLU A 377 -7.52 17.99 19.98
N PRO A 378 -8.12 17.79 21.17
CA PRO A 378 -7.37 17.34 22.34
C PRO A 378 -6.80 15.93 22.14
N ILE A 379 -7.53 15.08 21.42
CA ILE A 379 -7.18 13.67 21.21
C ILE A 379 -6.10 13.56 20.13
N LEU A 380 -6.26 14.28 19.02
CA LEU A 380 -5.34 14.24 17.87
C LEU A 380 -3.98 14.86 18.18
N LYS A 381 -3.91 15.88 19.05
CA LYS A 381 -2.64 16.54 19.41
C LYS A 381 -1.56 15.58 19.91
N SER A 382 -1.98 14.51 20.59
CA SER A 382 -1.09 13.47 21.14
C SER A 382 -0.73 12.34 20.17
N LYS A 383 -1.32 12.30 18.97
CA LYS A 383 -1.17 11.21 18.00
C LYS A 383 0.05 11.42 17.11
N HIS A 384 0.41 10.42 16.31
CA HIS A 384 1.46 10.60 15.30
C HIS A 384 1.02 11.59 14.21
N PRO A 385 1.93 12.42 13.64
CA PRO A 385 1.58 13.41 12.61
C PRO A 385 0.82 12.88 11.40
N GLN A 386 1.17 11.69 10.90
CA GLN A 386 0.42 11.05 9.83
C GLN A 386 -1.07 10.88 10.18
N ARG A 387 -1.41 10.55 11.43
CA ARG A 387 -2.80 10.38 11.84
C ARG A 387 -3.55 11.69 11.90
N THR A 388 -2.89 12.77 12.34
CA THR A 388 -3.43 14.12 12.34
C THR A 388 -3.69 14.60 10.91
N PHE A 389 -2.70 14.43 10.03
CA PHE A 389 -2.81 14.71 8.60
C PHE A 389 -3.99 13.97 7.97
N TRP A 390 -4.04 12.64 8.14
CA TRP A 390 -5.11 11.81 7.60
C TRP A 390 -6.48 12.11 8.21
N ALA A 391 -6.56 12.78 9.37
CA ALA A 391 -7.84 13.20 9.94
C ALA A 391 -8.45 14.43 9.25
N VAL A 392 -7.65 15.15 8.45
CA VAL A 392 -7.98 16.47 7.92
C VAL A 392 -7.90 16.54 6.39
N VAL A 393 -7.02 15.73 5.79
CA VAL A 393 -6.79 15.74 4.34
C VAL A 393 -8.05 15.43 3.54
N SER A 394 -8.27 16.20 2.48
CA SER A 394 -9.30 15.99 1.46
C SER A 394 -8.72 16.36 0.09
N PRO A 395 -9.27 15.86 -1.03
CA PRO A 395 -8.74 16.16 -2.36
C PRO A 395 -8.63 17.66 -2.63
N SER A 396 -9.69 18.42 -2.34
CA SER A 396 -9.78 19.87 -2.53
C SER A 396 -8.80 20.72 -1.72
N ARG A 397 -8.14 20.16 -0.71
CA ARG A 397 -7.22 20.89 0.20
C ARG A 397 -5.83 20.29 0.26
N LEU A 398 -5.58 19.21 -0.47
CA LEU A 398 -4.31 18.50 -0.37
C LEU A 398 -3.14 19.41 -0.75
N GLU A 399 -3.31 20.27 -1.77
CA GLU A 399 -2.25 21.19 -2.18
C GLU A 399 -1.86 22.19 -1.09
N GLU A 400 -2.85 22.80 -0.45
CA GLU A 400 -2.67 23.71 0.68
C GLU A 400 -1.95 23.01 1.84
N ILE A 401 -2.47 21.86 2.27
CA ILE A 401 -1.92 21.07 3.39
C ILE A 401 -0.49 20.60 3.09
N ALA A 402 -0.23 20.13 1.87
CA ALA A 402 1.08 19.65 1.48
C ALA A 402 2.10 20.81 1.37
N SER A 403 1.68 21.96 0.85
CA SER A 403 2.50 23.17 0.83
C SER A 403 2.87 23.61 2.23
N TRP A 404 1.88 23.71 3.12
CA TRP A 404 2.09 24.05 4.53
C TRP A 404 3.03 23.04 5.22
N THR A 405 2.82 21.74 5.00
CA THR A 405 3.64 20.68 5.61
C THR A 405 5.11 20.80 5.18
N ARG A 406 5.38 21.04 3.89
CA ARG A 406 6.75 21.23 3.39
C ARG A 406 7.40 22.47 3.98
N ASN A 407 6.67 23.59 4.04
CA ASN A 407 7.17 24.82 4.65
C ASN A 407 7.46 24.63 6.14
N GLN A 408 6.62 23.90 6.86
CA GLN A 408 6.82 23.64 8.28
C GLN A 408 8.09 22.84 8.57
N ILE A 409 8.34 21.80 7.77
CA ILE A 409 9.53 20.96 7.94
C ILE A 409 10.80 21.77 7.64
N ARG A 410 10.79 22.56 6.57
CA ARG A 410 11.92 23.44 6.20
C ARG A 410 12.20 24.51 7.26
N PHE A 411 11.14 25.08 7.83
CA PHE A 411 11.27 26.04 8.93
C PHE A 411 11.99 25.40 10.10
N GLN A 412 11.59 24.19 10.49
CA GLN A 412 12.22 23.50 11.60
C GLN A 412 13.68 23.10 11.30
N ASP A 413 13.98 22.64 10.08
CA ASP A 413 15.36 22.36 9.64
C ASP A 413 16.26 23.60 9.74
N LEU A 414 15.72 24.78 9.41
CA LEU A 414 16.42 26.06 9.56
C LEU A 414 16.64 26.42 11.02
N ILE A 415 15.64 26.25 11.89
CA ILE A 415 15.78 26.46 13.34
C ILE A 415 16.90 25.59 13.92
N ASP A 416 17.01 24.34 13.51
CA ASP A 416 18.07 23.43 13.96
C ASP A 416 19.44 23.81 13.40
N ALA A 417 19.50 24.22 12.13
CA ALA A 417 20.73 24.73 11.51
C ALA A 417 21.22 26.02 12.21
N ILE A 418 20.28 26.89 12.60
CA ILE A 418 20.55 28.06 13.43
C ILE A 418 21.05 27.63 14.81
N GLY A 419 20.36 26.72 15.50
CA GLY A 419 20.74 26.26 16.85
C GLY A 419 22.12 25.59 16.90
N SER A 420 22.49 24.87 15.85
CA SER A 420 23.83 24.28 15.68
C SER A 420 24.90 25.28 15.22
N CYS A 421 24.53 26.55 14.98
CA CYS A 421 25.43 27.63 14.57
C CYS A 421 26.23 27.27 13.29
N ASN A 422 25.55 26.66 12.31
CA ASN A 422 26.15 26.17 11.06
C ASN A 422 25.66 26.99 9.85
N PRO A 423 26.43 28.00 9.39
CA PRO A 423 26.03 28.84 8.26
C PRO A 423 25.89 28.07 6.95
N GLY A 424 26.76 27.09 6.68
CA GLY A 424 26.72 26.29 5.44
C GLY A 424 25.41 25.50 5.32
N ARG A 425 24.94 24.91 6.43
CA ARG A 425 23.65 24.21 6.47
C ARG A 425 22.48 25.17 6.22
N VAL A 426 22.49 26.36 6.82
CA VAL A 426 21.46 27.39 6.58
C VAL A 426 21.42 27.80 5.11
N ALA A 427 22.56 28.12 4.52
CA ALA A 427 22.67 28.50 3.12
C ALA A 427 22.18 27.39 2.18
N GLY A 428 22.58 26.15 2.44
CA GLY A 428 22.14 24.99 1.66
C GLY A 428 20.62 24.80 1.66
N ILE A 429 19.99 24.93 2.83
CA ILE A 429 18.52 24.85 2.94
C ILE A 429 17.85 26.01 2.19
N LEU A 430 18.30 27.26 2.39
CA LEU A 430 17.71 28.41 1.70
C LEU A 430 17.87 28.32 0.17
N ASN A 431 19.03 27.87 -0.32
CA ASN A 431 19.25 27.64 -1.75
C ASN A 431 18.37 26.51 -2.29
N LEU A 432 18.13 25.44 -1.52
CA LEU A 432 17.19 24.40 -1.91
C LEU A 432 15.75 24.95 -2.03
N ILE A 433 15.33 25.81 -1.09
CA ILE A 433 14.01 26.48 -1.17
C ILE A 433 13.96 27.40 -2.41
N LYS A 434 15.04 28.14 -2.69
CA LYS A 434 15.20 28.99 -3.87
C LYS A 434 15.09 28.20 -5.18
N HIS A 435 15.79 27.08 -5.29
CA HIS A 435 15.76 26.23 -6.50
C HIS A 435 14.38 25.62 -6.78
N ASN A 436 13.55 25.45 -5.75
CA ASN A 436 12.18 24.98 -5.90
C ASN A 436 11.17 26.11 -6.20
N ASN A 437 11.63 27.35 -6.43
CA ASN A 437 10.79 28.55 -6.61
C ASN A 437 9.85 28.81 -5.43
N GLU A 438 10.27 28.46 -4.21
CA GLU A 438 9.44 28.56 -3.00
C GLU A 438 10.03 29.53 -1.97
N LEU A 439 11.12 30.25 -2.29
CA LEU A 439 11.85 31.09 -1.33
C LEU A 439 11.06 32.33 -0.90
N GLU A 440 10.52 33.07 -1.84
CA GLU A 440 9.72 34.26 -1.57
C GLU A 440 8.51 33.95 -0.66
N PRO A 441 7.59 33.03 -1.01
CA PRO A 441 6.45 32.72 -0.15
C PRO A 441 6.87 32.12 1.21
N PHE A 442 7.98 31.39 1.27
CA PHE A 442 8.53 30.89 2.53
C PHE A 442 9.04 32.03 3.43
N MET A 443 9.77 32.99 2.86
CA MET A 443 10.34 34.12 3.60
C MET A 443 9.26 35.12 4.04
N GLU A 444 8.21 35.31 3.24
CA GLU A 444 7.02 36.07 3.66
C GLU A 444 6.36 35.44 4.89
N LEU A 445 6.20 34.11 4.89
CA LEU A 445 5.52 33.39 5.96
C LEU A 445 6.37 33.29 7.24
N ARG A 446 7.66 32.97 7.12
CA ARG A 446 8.52 32.55 8.26
C ARG A 446 9.79 33.37 8.44
N GLY A 447 10.15 34.22 7.49
CA GLY A 447 11.44 34.93 7.49
C GLY A 447 11.64 35.84 8.70
N SER A 448 10.60 36.56 9.11
CA SER A 448 10.68 37.46 10.27
C SER A 448 10.91 36.71 11.59
N GLU A 449 10.35 35.50 11.72
CA GLU A 449 10.51 34.63 12.88
C GLU A 449 11.94 34.08 12.96
N LEU A 450 12.48 33.57 11.83
CA LEU A 450 13.85 33.07 11.74
C LEU A 450 14.89 34.15 12.04
N VAL A 451 14.72 35.36 11.51
CA VAL A 451 15.63 36.49 11.77
C VAL A 451 15.62 36.88 13.25
N LYS A 452 14.45 36.87 13.90
CA LYS A 452 14.35 37.15 15.34
C LYS A 452 15.09 36.08 16.16
N GLU A 453 14.91 34.80 15.83
CA GLU A 453 15.58 33.69 16.50
C GLU A 453 17.11 33.80 16.39
N VAL A 454 17.64 34.07 15.19
CA VAL A 454 19.10 34.18 15.00
C VAL A 454 19.68 35.37 15.74
N LYS A 455 19.00 36.54 15.71
CA LYS A 455 19.43 37.73 16.44
C LYS A 455 19.43 37.50 17.95
N ALA A 456 18.43 36.79 18.47
CA ALA A 456 18.38 36.45 19.89
C ALA A 456 19.57 35.57 20.30
N LYS A 457 19.92 34.54 19.51
CA LYS A 457 21.10 33.70 19.77
C LYS A 457 22.41 34.45 19.62
N GLU A 458 22.53 35.30 18.60
CA GLU A 458 23.73 36.13 18.35
C GLU A 458 24.03 37.06 19.54
N SER A 459 22.99 37.69 20.10
CA SER A 459 23.11 38.61 21.23
C SER A 459 23.50 37.90 22.54
N GLN A 460 23.13 36.62 22.69
CA GLN A 460 23.45 35.81 23.87
C GLN A 460 24.79 35.07 23.76
N GLU A 461 25.37 34.98 22.55
CA GLU A 461 26.58 34.21 22.29
C GLU A 461 27.83 34.97 22.76
N GLN A 462 28.68 34.26 23.52
CA GLN A 462 29.94 34.80 24.05
C GLN A 462 31.14 34.33 23.25
N ASP A 463 31.04 33.17 22.57
CA ASP A 463 32.11 32.69 21.70
C ASP A 463 32.19 33.52 20.42
N LYS A 464 33.36 34.11 20.14
CA LYS A 464 33.56 35.02 19.01
C LYS A 464 33.32 34.35 17.65
N ILE A 465 33.71 33.08 17.50
CA ILE A 465 33.58 32.34 16.24
C ILE A 465 32.11 32.04 15.98
N ARG A 466 31.40 31.50 16.98
CA ARG A 466 29.96 31.25 16.89
C ARG A 466 29.17 32.53 16.67
N LYS A 467 29.55 33.63 17.35
CA LYS A 467 28.92 34.94 17.11
C LYS A 467 29.09 35.40 15.66
N GLN A 468 30.28 35.26 15.08
CA GLN A 468 30.52 35.56 13.67
C GLN A 468 29.71 34.64 12.72
N ASN A 469 29.53 33.37 13.07
CA ASN A 469 28.66 32.47 12.32
C ASN A 469 27.20 32.94 12.34
N TYR A 470 26.67 33.38 13.48
CA TYR A 470 25.32 33.94 13.53
C TYR A 470 25.17 35.23 12.71
N VAL A 471 26.17 36.12 12.72
CA VAL A 471 26.19 37.31 11.83
C VAL A 471 26.13 36.89 10.36
N THR A 472 26.87 35.86 9.98
CA THR A 472 26.85 35.29 8.62
C THR A 472 25.47 34.74 8.27
N ILE A 473 24.84 33.99 9.18
CA ILE A 473 23.48 33.47 9.03
C ILE A 473 22.46 34.60 8.85
N ILE A 474 22.57 35.70 9.61
CA ILE A 474 21.72 36.90 9.44
C ILE A 474 21.88 37.46 8.02
N GLY A 475 23.12 37.51 7.52
CA GLY A 475 23.42 37.90 6.14
C GLY A 475 22.69 37.04 5.10
N TYR A 476 22.67 35.72 5.29
CA TYR A 476 21.95 34.80 4.39
C TYR A 476 20.44 35.02 4.39
N PHE A 477 19.83 35.27 5.56
CA PHE A 477 18.40 35.60 5.60
C PHE A 477 18.10 36.96 4.95
N HIS A 478 18.97 37.95 5.10
CA HIS A 478 18.81 39.23 4.42
C HIS A 478 18.92 39.09 2.90
N ALA A 479 19.86 38.26 2.43
CA ALA A 479 19.97 37.93 1.01
C ALA A 479 18.73 37.20 0.49
N ALA A 480 18.21 36.24 1.26
CA ALA A 480 16.99 35.52 0.91
C ALA A 480 15.75 36.44 0.80
N ILE A 481 15.62 37.44 1.68
CA ILE A 481 14.51 38.41 1.67
C ILE A 481 14.63 39.39 0.51
N THR A 482 15.84 39.82 0.18
CA THR A 482 16.09 40.85 -0.85
C THR A 482 16.27 40.27 -2.26
N GLY A 483 16.23 38.94 -2.40
CA GLY A 483 16.49 38.25 -3.66
C GLY A 483 17.96 38.18 -4.06
N ALA A 484 18.87 38.62 -3.19
CA ALA A 484 20.31 38.56 -3.43
C ALA A 484 20.85 37.12 -3.43
N GLU A 485 22.12 36.98 -3.76
CA GLU A 485 22.81 35.68 -3.75
C GLU A 485 23.10 35.24 -2.30
N ILE A 486 22.75 33.99 -1.98
CA ILE A 486 22.97 33.39 -0.67
C ILE A 486 24.29 32.58 -0.77
N GLY A 487 25.38 33.09 -0.19
CA GLY A 487 26.69 32.40 -0.20
C GLY A 487 26.61 31.04 0.52
N VAL A 488 27.33 29.96 0.20
CA VAL A 488 28.55 29.74 -0.61
C VAL A 488 28.26 28.79 -1.78
N ASP A 489 29.09 28.91 -2.83
CA ASP A 489 29.26 28.07 -4.02
C ASP A 489 28.82 26.60 -3.90
N ILE A 490 27.93 26.18 -4.79
CA ILE A 490 27.32 24.83 -4.92
C ILE A 490 28.32 23.81 -5.50
N ASN A 491 29.54 24.23 -5.86
CA ASN A 491 30.56 23.35 -6.45
C ASN A 491 31.14 22.30 -5.48
N GLY A 492 30.81 22.33 -4.19
CA GLY A 492 31.14 21.28 -3.21
C GLY A 492 30.17 20.09 -3.16
N PHE A 493 29.00 20.18 -3.82
CA PHE A 493 27.97 19.11 -3.83
C PHE A 493 27.77 18.45 -5.21
N ARG A 494 28.68 18.70 -6.17
CA ARG A 494 28.64 18.10 -7.50
C ARG A 494 29.62 16.93 -7.63
N SER A 495 29.13 15.75 -7.29
CA SER A 495 29.34 14.58 -8.13
C SER A 495 28.16 13.63 -8.00
N LEU A 496 27.23 13.66 -8.97
CA LEU A 496 26.54 12.50 -9.53
C LEU A 496 26.08 12.88 -10.95
N PRO A 497 26.10 11.93 -11.91
CA PRO A 497 26.59 12.18 -13.25
C PRO A 497 25.49 12.52 -14.26
N SER A 498 25.85 13.39 -15.21
CA SER A 498 25.16 13.52 -16.49
C SER A 498 25.67 12.44 -17.45
N SER A 499 24.74 11.74 -18.09
CA SER A 499 24.98 10.84 -19.21
C SER A 499 25.68 11.54 -20.39
N SER A 500 26.85 11.03 -20.81
CA SER A 500 27.22 10.71 -22.21
C SER A 500 28.74 10.52 -22.36
N ASP A 501 29.11 9.59 -23.23
CA ASP A 501 30.44 9.07 -23.53
C ASP A 501 31.46 10.10 -24.03
N THR A 502 32.75 9.94 -23.67
CA THR A 502 33.86 9.52 -24.57
C THR A 502 35.27 9.76 -23.98
N ALA A 503 36.05 8.67 -23.95
CA ALA A 503 37.49 8.48 -24.19
C ALA A 503 38.62 9.41 -23.65
N HIS A 504 39.67 8.72 -23.17
CA HIS A 504 41.12 9.00 -23.16
C HIS A 504 41.81 9.74 -21.99
N ALA A 505 42.35 8.92 -21.08
CA ALA A 505 43.78 8.71 -20.77
C ALA A 505 44.70 9.80 -20.13
N THR A 506 45.45 9.30 -19.14
CA THR A 506 46.81 9.64 -18.63
C THR A 506 47.03 10.51 -17.36
N LYS A 507 47.55 9.79 -16.34
CA LYS A 507 48.74 10.00 -15.50
C LYS A 507 48.82 11.04 -14.36
N GLU A 508 49.16 10.47 -13.20
CA GLU A 508 50.15 10.89 -12.17
C GLU A 508 49.94 12.19 -11.37
N GLY A 509 50.02 12.09 -10.03
CA GLY A 509 50.26 13.26 -9.18
C GLY A 509 49.75 13.16 -7.74
N ASP A 510 50.52 12.48 -6.90
CA ASP A 510 50.39 12.31 -5.45
C ASP A 510 50.41 13.65 -4.67
N LYS A 511 49.52 13.82 -3.67
CA LYS A 511 49.83 14.38 -2.33
C LYS A 511 48.60 14.47 -1.41
N SER A 512 48.74 13.74 -0.31
CA SER A 512 48.01 13.75 0.96
C SER A 512 47.37 15.07 1.40
N ASN A 513 46.08 14.99 1.79
CA ASN A 513 45.59 15.69 2.98
C ASN A 513 44.48 14.87 3.64
N GLN A 514 44.66 14.56 4.93
CA GLN A 514 43.72 13.81 5.76
C GLN A 514 42.41 14.59 5.91
N SER A 515 41.31 14.09 5.34
CA SER A 515 39.97 14.61 5.60
C SER A 515 39.33 13.87 6.78
N ILE A 516 38.88 14.64 7.76
CA ILE A 516 37.93 14.19 8.79
C ILE A 516 36.67 13.71 8.05
N ALA A 517 36.31 12.43 8.25
CA ALA A 517 35.14 11.85 7.61
C ALA A 517 33.86 12.47 8.19
N GLU A 518 33.24 13.39 7.45
CA GLU A 518 31.86 13.80 7.70
C GLU A 518 30.91 12.65 7.37
N LYS A 519 29.94 12.42 8.27
CA LYS A 519 28.85 11.47 8.01
C LYS A 519 27.97 12.05 6.90
N PRO A 520 27.57 11.23 5.91
CA PRO A 520 26.69 11.68 4.83
C PRO A 520 25.37 12.21 5.39
N THR A 521 24.83 13.23 4.72
CA THR A 521 23.57 13.85 5.10
C THR A 521 22.40 12.95 4.69
N PRO A 522 21.23 13.04 5.34
CA PRO A 522 20.06 12.22 4.98
C PRO A 522 19.60 12.33 3.52
N TRP A 523 20.01 13.39 2.81
CA TRP A 523 19.63 13.68 1.42
C TRP A 523 20.42 12.89 0.38
N ASP A 524 21.55 12.29 0.76
CA ASP A 524 22.40 11.52 -0.16
C ASP A 524 21.79 10.16 -0.57
N LYS A 525 20.63 9.80 0.00
CA LYS A 525 19.91 8.52 -0.24
C LYS A 525 18.65 8.65 -1.12
N PHE A 526 18.31 9.85 -1.58
CA PHE A 526 17.08 10.13 -2.35
C PHE A 526 17.34 10.53 -3.82
N LYS A 527 18.49 10.13 -4.38
CA LYS A 527 18.77 10.21 -5.82
C LYS A 527 18.50 8.88 -6.51
#